data_AF-A0AA37VRG7-F1
#
_entry.id   AF-A0AA37VRG7-F1
#
_cell.length_a   1.000
_cell.length_b   1.000
_cell.length_c   1.000
_cell.angle_alpha   90.00
_cell.angle_beta   90.00
_cell.angle_gamma   90.00
#
_symmetry.space_group_name_H-M   'P 1'
#
loop_
_entity.id
_entity.type
_entity.pdbx_description
1 polymer ?
#
loop_
_entity_poly.entity_id
_entity_poly.type
_entity_poly.pdbx_seq_one_letter_code
_entity_poly.pdbx_strand_id
1 'polypeptide(L)'
;MIDLRCATADNFVGVPLYQAGHGAWCTSRWLALAVAANQLRAQGHALVFWDCYRPHDVQVRMSAEVPNPNWVAHPSDFARSHEAGRSVDVTIADGYYGWLLDMGTGFENFTPKSLAYATDGVTAEQ
;
A
#
# COMPACT_ATOMS: atom_id res chain seq x y z
N MET A 1 -7.77 9.45 -0.97
CA MET A 1 -8.05 9.15 0.45
C MET A 1 -6.79 8.59 1.08
N ILE A 2 -6.51 8.88 2.35
CA ILE A 2 -5.34 8.33 3.06
C ILE A 2 -5.87 7.45 4.19
N ASP A 3 -5.51 6.17 4.16
CA ASP A 3 -5.89 5.13 5.14
C ASP A 3 -4.61 4.39 5.57
N LEU A 4 -3.79 5.00 6.42
CA LEU A 4 -2.47 4.47 6.75
C LEU A 4 -2.54 3.22 7.63
N ARG A 5 -2.59 2.07 6.96
CA ARG A 5 -2.62 0.72 7.56
C ARG A 5 -1.50 0.51 8.57
N CYS A 6 -0.26 0.86 8.20
CA CYS A 6 0.93 0.79 9.06
C CYS A 6 0.90 1.74 10.28
N ALA A 7 0.02 2.75 10.31
CA ALA A 7 -0.17 3.61 11.47
C ALA A 7 -1.15 3.03 12.51
N THR A 8 -1.78 1.90 12.20
CA THR A 8 -2.76 1.20 13.04
C THR A 8 -2.36 -0.27 13.21
N ALA A 9 -3.17 -1.08 13.89
CA ALA A 9 -2.96 -2.53 13.95
C ALA A 9 -3.39 -3.27 12.67
N ASP A 10 -3.96 -2.58 11.69
CA ASP A 10 -4.44 -3.13 10.41
C ASP A 10 -3.29 -3.27 9.40
N ASN A 11 -2.27 -4.04 9.79
CA ASN A 11 -1.13 -4.44 8.98
C ASN A 11 -0.71 -5.85 9.40
N PHE A 12 0.14 -6.52 8.63
CA PHE A 12 0.46 -7.93 8.91
C PHE A 12 1.20 -8.16 10.24
N VAL A 13 1.85 -7.14 10.81
CA VAL A 13 2.52 -7.23 12.12
C VAL A 13 1.51 -7.13 13.27
N GLY A 14 0.30 -6.63 13.02
CA GLY A 14 -0.80 -6.58 13.98
C GLY A 14 -0.66 -5.51 15.07
N VAL A 15 0.26 -4.56 14.91
CA VAL A 15 0.44 -3.42 15.83
C VAL A 15 0.73 -2.13 15.05
N PRO A 16 0.43 -0.94 15.60
CA PRO A 16 0.86 0.31 15.01
C PRO A 16 2.39 0.35 14.84
N LEU A 17 2.86 0.59 13.62
CA LEU A 17 4.28 0.67 13.29
C LEU A 17 4.75 2.12 13.19
N TYR A 18 3.87 3.06 12.86
CA TYR A 18 4.21 4.49 12.81
C TYR A 18 4.00 5.18 14.15
N GLN A 19 4.97 6.00 14.54
CA GLN A 19 4.81 6.89 15.68
C GLN A 19 3.75 7.96 15.39
N ALA A 20 3.02 8.38 16.43
CA ALA A 20 2.03 9.45 16.29
C ALA A 20 2.63 10.70 15.63
N GLY A 21 1.94 11.25 14.63
CA GLY A 21 2.40 12.43 13.88
C GLY A 21 3.34 12.14 12.70
N HIS A 22 3.85 10.92 12.55
CA HIS A 22 4.58 10.49 11.35
C HIS A 22 3.58 10.05 10.28
N GLY A 23 2.83 11.02 9.75
CA GLY A 23 1.82 10.80 8.70
C GLY A 23 2.44 10.55 7.32
N ALA A 24 1.65 10.01 6.40
CA ALA A 24 1.99 9.66 5.02
C ALA A 24 2.63 10.81 4.24
N TRP A 25 3.95 10.83 4.15
CA TRP A 25 4.65 11.76 3.28
C TRP A 25 4.87 11.09 1.92
N CYS A 26 3.83 11.08 1.08
CA CYS A 26 3.95 10.71 -0.34
C CYS A 26 4.54 11.90 -1.15
N THR A 27 5.57 12.55 -0.59
CA THR A 27 5.98 13.93 -0.96
C THR A 27 6.65 14.02 -2.32
N SER A 28 7.39 12.99 -2.74
CA SER A 28 8.19 13.07 -3.96
C SER A 28 7.40 12.88 -5.26
N ARG A 29 6.15 12.36 -5.19
CA ARG A 29 5.36 12.00 -6.39
C ARG A 29 3.94 12.56 -6.41
N TRP A 30 3.63 13.54 -5.55
CA TRP A 30 2.26 14.05 -5.39
C TRP A 30 1.60 14.49 -6.70
N LEU A 31 2.35 15.10 -7.64
CA LEU A 31 1.82 15.51 -8.95
C LEU A 31 1.32 14.31 -9.77
N ALA A 32 2.15 13.27 -9.91
CA ALA A 32 1.79 12.07 -10.66
C ALA A 32 0.62 11.33 -9.99
N LEU A 33 0.63 11.28 -8.65
CA LEU A 33 -0.47 10.70 -7.88
C LEU A 33 -1.78 11.47 -8.04
N ALA A 34 -1.71 12.81 -8.15
CA ALA A 34 -2.87 13.64 -8.43
C ALA A 34 -3.45 13.36 -9.82
N VAL A 35 -2.60 13.12 -10.83
CA VAL A 35 -3.06 12.71 -12.17
C VAL A 35 -3.77 11.36 -12.11
N ALA A 36 -3.18 10.35 -11.47
CA ALA A 36 -3.82 9.04 -11.31
C ALA A 36 -5.16 9.13 -10.56
N ALA A 37 -5.20 9.89 -9.46
CA ALA A 37 -6.43 10.11 -8.70
C ALA A 37 -7.51 10.86 -9.52
N ASN A 38 -7.12 11.79 -10.41
CA ASN A 38 -8.06 12.46 -11.31
C ASN A 38 -8.65 11.50 -12.35
N GLN A 39 -7.83 10.61 -12.92
CA GLN A 39 -8.29 9.63 -13.90
C GLN A 39 -9.29 8.63 -13.29
N LEU A 40 -9.03 8.18 -12.06
CA LEU A 40 -9.97 7.32 -11.31
C LEU A 40 -11.25 8.07 -10.97
N ARG A 41 -11.16 9.33 -10.53
CA ARG A 41 -12.35 10.15 -10.24
C ARG A 41 -13.26 10.34 -11.44
N ALA A 42 -12.69 10.52 -12.64
CA ALA A 42 -13.47 10.61 -13.87
C ALA A 42 -14.27 9.32 -14.18
N GLN A 43 -13.89 8.19 -13.59
CA GLN A 43 -14.54 6.89 -13.72
C GLN A 43 -15.46 6.56 -12.53
N GLY A 44 -15.66 7.50 -11.60
CA GLY A 44 -16.46 7.27 -10.39
C GLY A 44 -15.73 6.49 -9.30
N HIS A 45 -14.40 6.53 -9.28
CA HIS A 45 -13.56 5.86 -8.29
C HIS A 45 -12.67 6.82 -7.50
N ALA A 46 -12.17 6.36 -6.35
CA ALA A 46 -11.22 7.08 -5.51
C ALA A 46 -9.95 6.26 -5.30
N LEU A 47 -8.79 6.92 -5.41
CA LEU A 47 -7.50 6.32 -5.03
C LEU A 47 -7.34 6.38 -3.50
N VAL A 48 -7.05 5.24 -2.88
CA VAL A 48 -6.82 5.11 -1.43
C VAL A 48 -5.38 4.71 -1.18
N PHE A 49 -4.68 5.45 -0.34
CA PHE A 49 -3.28 5.19 0.02
C PHE A 49 -3.21 4.43 1.34
N TRP A 50 -2.63 3.23 1.30
CA TRP A 50 -2.39 2.37 2.46
C TRP A 50 -1.00 2.54 3.06
N ASP A 51 0.00 2.74 2.21
CA ASP A 51 1.36 3.09 2.64
C ASP A 51 2.06 4.04 1.65
N CYS A 52 3.02 4.81 2.16
CA CYS A 52 3.86 5.73 1.38
C CYS A 52 5.28 5.74 1.95
N TYR A 53 5.67 6.81 2.65
CA TYR A 53 6.95 6.85 3.35
C TYR A 53 6.92 5.89 4.54
N ARG A 54 7.92 5.02 4.60
CA ARG A 54 8.13 4.06 5.68
C ARG A 54 9.46 4.33 6.37
N PRO A 55 9.49 4.60 7.68
CA PRO A 55 10.74 4.72 8.43
C PRO A 55 11.62 3.47 8.31
N HIS A 56 12.94 3.66 8.38
CA HIS A 56 13.92 2.57 8.21
C HIS A 56 13.74 1.44 9.22
N ASP A 57 13.52 1.79 10.49
CA ASP A 57 13.29 0.83 11.58
C ASP A 57 12.02 0.00 11.35
N VAL A 58 10.99 0.59 10.74
CA VAL A 58 9.79 -0.14 10.32
C VAL A 58 10.11 -1.11 9.18
N GLN A 59 10.88 -0.70 8.17
CA GLN A 59 11.32 -1.59 7.09
C GLN A 59 12.14 -2.78 7.61
N VAL A 60 13.06 -2.53 8.54
CA VAL A 60 13.86 -3.58 9.20
C VAL A 60 12.95 -4.53 9.97
N ARG A 61 12.01 -4.01 10.75
CA ARG A 61 11.06 -4.82 11.53
C ARG A 61 10.19 -5.68 10.62
N MET A 62 9.55 -5.10 9.61
CA MET A 62 8.71 -5.83 8.67
C MET A 62 9.49 -6.95 7.96
N SER A 63 10.73 -6.67 7.54
CA SER A 63 11.57 -7.67 6.87
C SER A 63 12.00 -8.79 7.81
N ALA A 64 12.07 -8.56 9.13
CA ALA A 64 12.37 -9.60 10.11
C ALA A 64 11.18 -10.55 10.32
N GLU A 65 9.96 -10.00 10.31
CA GLU A 65 8.71 -10.77 10.46
C GLU A 65 8.41 -11.62 9.20
N VAL A 66 8.66 -11.06 8.00
CA VAL A 66 8.54 -11.78 6.72
C VAL A 66 9.86 -11.70 5.95
N PRO A 67 10.78 -12.66 6.18
CA PRO A 67 12.11 -12.67 5.55
C PRO A 67 12.07 -13.23 4.12
N ASN A 68 11.13 -12.75 3.31
CA ASN A 68 11.00 -13.09 1.90
C ASN A 68 11.02 -11.80 1.05
N PRO A 69 12.10 -11.56 0.29
CA PRO A 69 12.28 -10.33 -0.48
C PRO A 69 11.29 -10.15 -1.64
N ASN A 70 10.54 -11.21 -2.02
CA ASN A 70 9.44 -11.09 -2.98
C ASN A 70 8.24 -10.33 -2.40
N TRP A 71 8.13 -10.27 -1.07
CA TRP A 71 7.01 -9.68 -0.35
C TRP A 71 7.42 -8.44 0.44
N VAL A 72 8.48 -8.56 1.23
CA VAL A 72 9.03 -7.45 2.01
C VAL A 72 10.49 -7.28 1.65
N ALA A 73 10.80 -6.15 1.03
CA ALA A 73 12.15 -5.85 0.58
C ALA A 73 13.16 -5.93 1.74
N HIS A 74 14.28 -6.62 1.51
CA HIS A 74 15.36 -6.64 2.50
C HIS A 74 16.01 -5.24 2.59
N PRO A 75 16.17 -4.66 3.80
CA PRO A 75 16.82 -3.37 3.98
C PRO A 75 18.20 -3.35 3.32
N SER A 76 18.41 -2.43 2.38
CA SER A 76 19.68 -2.27 1.67
C SER A 76 19.73 -0.92 0.97
N ASP A 77 20.92 -0.51 0.51
CA ASP A 77 21.09 0.73 -0.25
C ASP A 77 20.26 0.76 -1.54
N PHE A 78 19.93 -0.41 -2.09
CA PHE A 78 19.19 -0.56 -3.35
C PHE A 78 17.68 -0.69 -3.16
N ALA A 79 17.20 -1.13 -1.99
CA ALA A 79 15.80 -1.46 -1.75
C ALA A 79 15.15 -0.51 -0.73
N ARG A 80 15.20 0.79 -1.03
CA ARG A 80 14.83 1.90 -0.12
C ARG A 80 13.74 2.81 -0.66
N SER A 81 12.83 2.28 -1.48
CA SER A 81 11.85 3.11 -2.22
C SER A 81 10.80 3.74 -1.31
N HIS A 82 10.20 2.97 -0.40
CA HIS A 82 9.30 3.50 0.65
C HIS A 82 10.06 4.41 1.62
N GLU A 83 11.26 4.04 2.05
CA GLU A 83 12.12 4.88 2.91
C GLU A 83 12.55 6.20 2.25
N ALA A 84 12.47 6.30 0.93
CA ALA A 84 12.72 7.54 0.20
C ALA A 84 11.42 8.27 -0.20
N GLY A 85 10.25 7.79 0.22
CA GLY A 85 8.95 8.35 -0.16
C GLY A 85 8.66 8.29 -1.67
N ARG A 86 9.23 7.30 -2.37
CA ARG A 86 9.15 7.11 -3.83
C ARG A 86 8.19 5.99 -4.24
N SER A 87 7.74 5.17 -3.31
CA SER A 87 6.74 4.11 -3.49
C SER A 87 5.48 4.43 -2.71
N VAL A 88 4.36 3.88 -3.17
CA VAL A 88 3.07 3.92 -2.50
C VAL A 88 2.40 2.56 -2.65
N ASP A 89 1.70 2.13 -1.61
CA ASP A 89 0.77 1.02 -1.67
C ASP A 89 -0.63 1.60 -1.69
N VAL A 90 -1.42 1.21 -2.69
CA VAL A 90 -2.72 1.81 -2.97
C VAL A 90 -3.77 0.75 -3.27
N THR A 91 -5.01 1.12 -3.02
CA THR A 91 -6.19 0.43 -3.53
C THR A 91 -7.16 1.44 -4.14
N ILE A 92 -8.27 0.96 -4.67
CA ILE A 92 -9.34 1.76 -5.25
C ILE A 92 -10.60 1.58 -4.41
N ALA A 93 -11.34 2.67 -4.22
CA ALA A 93 -12.68 2.66 -3.66
C ALA A 93 -13.69 3.20 -4.66
N ASP A 94 -14.96 2.86 -4.48
CA ASP A 94 -16.04 3.53 -5.19
C ASP A 94 -16.10 5.01 -4.77
N GLY A 95 -16.42 5.88 -5.71
CA GLY A 95 -16.41 7.33 -5.50
C GLY A 95 -17.64 7.87 -4.77
N TYR A 96 -18.69 7.06 -4.60
CA TYR A 96 -19.96 7.46 -3.99
C TYR A 96 -20.05 7.05 -2.51
N TYR A 97 -19.87 5.77 -2.19
CA TYR A 97 -19.92 5.26 -0.81
C TYR A 97 -18.55 5.18 -0.13
N GLY A 98 -17.46 5.20 -0.91
CA GLY A 98 -16.10 5.00 -0.40
C GLY A 98 -15.81 3.54 -0.06
N TRP A 99 -16.59 2.59 -0.59
CA TRP A 99 -16.36 1.16 -0.37
C TRP A 99 -15.17 0.69 -1.20
N LEU A 100 -14.27 -0.04 -0.56
CA LEU A 100 -13.11 -0.61 -1.24
C LEU A 100 -13.57 -1.58 -2.33
N LEU A 101 -12.96 -1.46 -3.52
CA LEU A 101 -13.12 -2.46 -4.57
C LEU A 101 -12.37 -3.72 -4.15
N ASP A 102 -12.89 -4.86 -4.58
CA ASP A 102 -12.25 -6.15 -4.34
C ASP A 102 -11.05 -6.31 -5.29
N MET A 103 -9.84 -6.29 -4.73
CA MET A 103 -8.60 -6.49 -5.47
C MET A 103 -8.17 -7.96 -5.50
N GLY A 104 -9.05 -8.89 -5.11
CA GLY A 104 -8.82 -10.33 -4.98
C GLY A 104 -8.12 -10.76 -3.69
N THR A 105 -7.32 -9.87 -3.09
CA THR A 105 -6.68 -10.06 -1.77
C THR A 105 -6.69 -8.77 -0.95
N GLY A 106 -6.55 -8.91 0.37
CA GLY A 106 -6.34 -7.77 1.26
C GLY A 106 -4.91 -7.21 1.21
N PHE A 107 -4.69 -6.10 1.91
CA PHE A 107 -3.36 -5.50 2.07
C PHE A 107 -2.38 -6.50 2.71
N GLU A 108 -1.11 -6.46 2.28
CA GLU A 108 -0.01 -7.28 2.80
C GLU A 108 -0.32 -8.79 2.84
N ASN A 109 -1.10 -9.27 1.86
CA ASN A 109 -1.34 -10.69 1.67
C ASN A 109 -0.13 -11.32 0.95
N PHE A 110 0.66 -12.11 1.68
CA PHE A 110 1.92 -12.67 1.17
C PHE A 110 1.73 -14.04 0.52
N THR A 111 0.73 -14.17 -0.33
CA THR A 111 0.44 -15.40 -1.09
C THR A 111 0.57 -15.15 -2.59
N PRO A 112 0.77 -16.19 -3.42
CA PRO A 112 0.85 -16.05 -4.87
C PRO A 112 -0.35 -15.34 -5.53
N LYS A 113 -1.51 -15.30 -4.85
CA LYS A 113 -2.70 -14.56 -5.31
C LYS A 113 -2.50 -13.04 -5.35
N SER A 114 -1.49 -12.53 -4.66
CA SER A 114 -1.17 -11.09 -4.63
C SER A 114 -0.12 -10.69 -5.67
N LEU A 115 0.33 -11.63 -6.51
CA LEU A 115 1.16 -11.30 -7.67
C LEU A 115 0.33 -10.54 -8.71
N ALA A 116 0.98 -9.60 -9.41
CA ALA A 116 0.35 -8.91 -10.53
C ALA A 116 -0.15 -9.93 -11.57
N TYR A 117 -1.39 -9.73 -12.05
CA TYR A 117 -2.08 -10.59 -13.01
C TYR A 117 -2.40 -12.02 -12.53
N ALA A 118 -2.30 -12.31 -11.23
CA ALA A 118 -2.87 -13.52 -10.68
C ALA A 118 -4.39 -13.49 -10.83
N THR A 119 -4.93 -14.41 -11.64
CA THR A 119 -6.37 -14.48 -11.96
C THR A 119 -7.02 -15.79 -11.49
N ASP A 120 -6.25 -16.66 -10.84
CA ASP A 120 -6.74 -17.94 -10.32
C ASP A 120 -7.80 -17.72 -9.25
N GLY A 121 -9.05 -18.04 -9.60
CA GLY A 121 -10.21 -17.85 -8.72
C GLY A 121 -10.75 -16.42 -8.67
N VAL A 122 -10.30 -15.53 -9.58
CA VAL A 122 -10.88 -14.21 -9.79
C VAL A 122 -12.07 -14.32 -10.74
N THR A 123 -13.23 -13.81 -10.32
CA THR A 123 -14.47 -13.81 -11.11
C THR A 123 -14.53 -12.59 -12.04
N ALA A 124 -15.43 -12.60 -13.02
CA ALA A 124 -15.62 -11.44 -13.90
C ALA A 124 -16.21 -10.21 -13.18
N GLU A 125 -16.74 -10.40 -11.97
CA GLU A 125 -17.27 -9.32 -11.13
C GLU A 125 -16.18 -8.62 -10.29
N GLN A 126 -14.96 -9.17 -10.25
CA GLN A 126 -13.76 -8.60 -9.62
C GLN A 126 -12.86 -7.96 -10.69
#